data_AF-A0A977PXJ4-F1
#
_entry.id   AF-A0A977PXJ4-F1
#
_cell.length_a   1.000
_cell.length_b   1.000
_cell.length_c   1.000
_cell.angle_alpha   90.00
_cell.angle_beta   90.00
_cell.angle_gamma   90.00
#
_symmetry.space_group_name_H-M   'P 1'
#
loop_
_entity.id
_entity.type
_entity.pdbx_description
1 polymer ?
#
loop_
_entity_poly.entity_id
_entity_poly.type
_entity_poly.pdbx_seq_one_letter_code
_entity_poly.pdbx_strand_id
1 'polypeptide(L)'
;MGLPQSASAFNIIKGTDFLHTPGNGNTSFDFGTGIDVVTFKGLTIGPGNTDTKITRLQDAIFDDNNDGILERTSATINIQLTALSLESIAPVNVGGNLYDVFVGLTANNPSTGTMTISHNTVALGGGNLGFDDSGQWQGTFTSLFDVNFDAAFIPQSVGSQFTLSNSISLINQGANWTHNPNGALLVRGQIGDDSVNCYNTTGPGCDPGDFFPGPAQHAKGSPGFPDGHGTEVATPEPLTILGSLAALGFGTAFEKKRGKKSKKDQQD
;
A
#
# COMPACT_ATOMS: atom_id res chain seq x y z
N MET A 1 11.83 33.98 -23.81
CA MET A 1 10.64 33.32 -23.26
C MET A 1 10.95 31.84 -23.20
N GLY A 2 11.16 31.28 -22.01
CA GLY A 2 11.34 29.83 -21.86
C GLY A 2 10.01 29.17 -22.18
N LEU A 3 10.02 28.12 -23.00
CA LEU A 3 8.86 27.26 -23.17
C LEU A 3 8.46 26.77 -21.77
N PRO A 4 7.20 26.93 -21.34
CA PRO A 4 6.74 26.28 -20.12
C PRO A 4 7.04 24.79 -20.29
N GLN A 5 7.75 24.23 -19.32
CA GLN A 5 7.90 22.79 -19.19
C GLN A 5 6.48 22.23 -19.23
N SER A 6 6.14 21.46 -20.27
CA SER A 6 4.81 20.87 -20.40
C SER A 6 4.50 20.17 -19.08
N ALA A 7 3.52 20.69 -18.35
CA ALA A 7 2.88 19.94 -17.29
C ALA A 7 2.39 18.67 -17.96
N SER A 8 2.92 17.53 -17.55
CA SER A 8 2.43 16.32 -18.13
C SER A 8 1.08 16.02 -17.51
N ALA A 9 0.03 16.35 -18.23
CA ALA A 9 -1.32 15.96 -17.89
C ALA A 9 -1.44 14.45 -17.93
N PHE A 10 -1.80 13.84 -16.80
CA PHE A 10 -1.98 12.40 -16.75
C PHE A 10 -3.19 11.97 -15.96
N ASN A 11 -3.94 11.08 -16.60
CA ASN A 11 -4.88 10.21 -15.93
C ASN A 11 -4.12 9.34 -14.92
N ILE A 12 -4.76 9.02 -13.80
CA ILE A 12 -4.15 8.13 -12.81
C ILE A 12 -4.36 6.69 -13.24
N ILE A 13 -3.26 5.96 -13.38
CA ILE A 13 -3.28 4.56 -13.79
C ILE A 13 -3.70 3.70 -12.58
N LYS A 14 -4.53 2.70 -12.82
CA LYS A 14 -4.81 1.63 -11.85
C LYS A 14 -3.51 1.01 -11.33
N GLY A 15 -3.55 0.41 -10.15
CA GLY A 15 -2.34 -0.10 -9.48
C GLY A 15 -2.63 -0.48 -8.04
N THR A 16 -1.59 -0.78 -7.26
CA THR A 16 -1.75 -1.18 -5.85
C THR A 16 -1.00 -0.25 -4.92
N ASP A 17 -1.69 0.31 -3.93
CA ASP A 17 -1.12 1.08 -2.84
C ASP A 17 -0.63 0.16 -1.71
N PHE A 18 0.59 0.43 -1.25
CA PHE A 18 1.29 -0.33 -0.22
C PHE A 18 1.42 0.50 1.05
N LEU A 19 0.71 0.10 2.11
CA LEU A 19 0.51 0.92 3.29
C LEU A 19 1.02 0.24 4.56
N HIS A 20 1.36 1.07 5.54
CA HIS A 20 1.76 0.66 6.88
C HIS A 20 0.78 1.21 7.93
N THR A 21 0.43 0.40 8.91
CA THR A 21 -0.40 0.77 10.06
C THR A 21 0.48 1.03 11.28
N PRO A 22 0.69 2.31 11.69
CA PRO A 22 1.54 2.62 12.83
C PRO A 22 0.93 2.14 14.15
N GLY A 23 1.79 1.75 15.10
CA GLY A 23 1.39 1.36 16.46
C GLY A 23 1.17 2.53 17.42
N ASN A 24 0.63 3.65 16.92
CA ASN A 24 0.44 4.89 17.69
C ASN A 24 -0.96 5.01 18.33
N GLY A 25 -1.84 4.03 18.10
CA GLY A 25 -3.18 4.00 18.66
C GLY A 25 -4.30 4.50 17.75
N ASN A 26 -3.99 4.91 16.52
CA ASN A 26 -4.97 5.43 15.57
C ASN A 26 -5.79 4.34 14.84
N THR A 27 -5.46 3.07 15.08
CA THR A 27 -6.17 1.92 14.53
C THR A 27 -6.78 1.13 15.67
N SER A 28 -8.11 1.06 15.69
CA SER A 28 -8.86 0.38 16.74
C SER A 28 -10.22 -0.10 16.25
N PHE A 29 -10.76 -1.10 16.97
CA PHE A 29 -12.08 -1.63 16.73
C PHE A 29 -12.76 -2.01 18.05
N ASP A 30 -14.01 -1.57 18.24
CA ASP A 30 -14.87 -1.97 19.35
C ASP A 30 -15.56 -3.31 19.06
N PHE A 31 -15.12 -4.37 19.73
CA PHE A 31 -15.73 -5.70 19.63
C PHE A 31 -17.02 -5.84 20.46
N GLY A 32 -17.44 -4.78 21.15
CA GLY A 32 -18.64 -4.73 21.98
C GLY A 32 -18.42 -5.28 23.39
N THR A 33 -19.53 -5.45 24.11
CA THR A 33 -19.53 -5.83 25.53
C THR A 33 -18.78 -7.14 25.77
N GLY A 34 -17.79 -7.11 26.67
CA GLY A 34 -17.00 -8.26 27.09
C GLY A 34 -15.61 -8.36 26.47
N ILE A 35 -15.35 -7.62 25.38
CA ILE A 35 -14.03 -7.49 24.74
C ILE A 35 -13.58 -6.02 24.73
N ASP A 36 -14.51 -5.09 24.52
CA ASP A 36 -14.25 -3.64 24.43
C ASP A 36 -13.41 -3.26 23.19
N VAL A 37 -12.89 -2.03 23.18
CA VAL A 37 -12.02 -1.49 22.16
C VAL A 37 -10.66 -2.17 22.21
N VAL A 38 -10.25 -2.72 21.07
CA VAL A 38 -8.91 -3.24 20.85
C VAL A 38 -8.14 -2.30 19.93
N THR A 39 -6.93 -1.94 20.34
CA THR A 39 -6.02 -1.10 19.55
C THR A 39 -5.00 -1.98 18.83
N PHE A 40 -4.75 -1.68 17.57
CA PHE A 40 -3.94 -2.48 16.68
C PHE A 40 -2.73 -1.72 16.12
N LYS A 41 -1.76 -2.50 15.65
CA LYS A 41 -0.67 -2.07 14.79
C LYS A 41 -0.54 -3.04 13.61
N GLY A 42 0.16 -2.63 12.57
CA GLY A 42 0.45 -3.48 11.42
C GLY A 42 1.30 -4.70 11.78
N LEU A 43 0.93 -5.86 11.26
CA LEU A 43 1.75 -7.06 11.22
C LEU A 43 2.24 -7.24 9.79
N THR A 44 3.55 -7.08 9.57
CA THR A 44 4.13 -7.05 8.23
C THR A 44 3.86 -8.33 7.43
N ILE A 45 3.34 -8.18 6.22
CA ILE A 45 3.06 -9.27 5.26
C ILE A 45 3.56 -8.99 3.83
N GLY A 46 4.19 -7.83 3.62
CA GLY A 46 4.66 -7.41 2.30
C GLY A 46 5.94 -6.58 2.37
N PRO A 47 6.41 -6.10 1.20
CA PRO A 47 7.65 -5.33 1.10
C PRO A 47 7.61 -4.06 1.95
N GLY A 48 8.77 -3.55 2.39
CA GLY A 48 8.86 -2.27 3.10
C GLY A 48 8.01 -2.20 4.37
N ASN A 49 7.91 -3.32 5.09
CA ASN A 49 7.07 -3.48 6.28
C ASN A 49 5.57 -3.27 6.08
N THR A 50 5.05 -3.38 4.86
CA THR A 50 3.61 -3.18 4.60
C THR A 50 2.76 -4.26 5.25
N ASP A 51 1.61 -3.85 5.75
CA ASP A 51 0.58 -4.71 6.34
C ASP A 51 -0.79 -4.57 5.64
N THR A 52 -0.92 -3.56 4.79
CA THR A 52 -2.17 -3.19 4.12
C THR A 52 -1.91 -2.99 2.63
N LYS A 53 -2.75 -3.58 1.76
CA LYS A 53 -2.70 -3.39 0.30
C LYS A 53 -4.06 -3.01 -0.25
N ILE A 54 -4.13 -1.91 -0.98
CA ILE A 54 -5.35 -1.44 -1.65
C ILE A 54 -5.10 -1.41 -3.15
N THR A 55 -5.90 -2.13 -3.93
CA THR A 55 -5.81 -2.15 -5.39
C THR A 55 -6.86 -1.22 -5.99
N ARG A 56 -6.43 -0.28 -6.82
CA ARG A 56 -7.25 0.52 -7.72
C ARG A 56 -7.65 -0.36 -8.90
N LEU A 57 -8.96 -0.53 -9.13
CA LEU A 57 -9.47 -1.49 -10.12
C LEU A 57 -9.63 -0.92 -11.53
N GLN A 58 -9.50 0.39 -11.68
CA GLN A 58 -9.61 1.10 -12.95
C GLN A 58 -8.86 2.43 -12.91
N ASP A 59 -8.54 2.96 -14.08
CA ASP A 59 -7.89 4.26 -14.23
C ASP A 59 -8.85 5.39 -13.82
N ALA A 60 -8.30 6.46 -13.25
CA ALA A 60 -9.04 7.68 -12.98
C ALA A 60 -8.78 8.67 -14.13
N ILE A 61 -9.80 8.89 -14.95
CA ILE A 61 -9.70 9.71 -16.16
C ILE A 61 -10.16 11.14 -15.87
N PHE A 62 -9.26 12.11 -16.08
CA PHE A 62 -9.45 13.55 -15.90
C PHE A 62 -9.35 14.32 -17.21
N ASP A 63 -8.47 13.85 -18.10
CA ASP A 63 -8.25 14.32 -19.47
C ASP A 63 -8.61 13.17 -20.43
N ASP A 64 -9.81 13.22 -21.01
CA ASP A 64 -10.35 12.16 -21.88
C ASP A 64 -9.65 12.13 -23.26
N ASN A 65 -9.05 13.25 -23.67
CA ASN A 65 -8.54 13.45 -25.03
C ASN A 65 -7.00 13.60 -25.09
N ASN A 66 -6.34 13.69 -23.93
CA ASN A 66 -4.91 13.88 -23.71
C ASN A 66 -4.34 15.17 -24.34
N ASP A 67 -5.10 16.26 -24.36
CA ASP A 67 -4.63 17.58 -24.84
C ASP A 67 -4.00 18.46 -23.75
N GLY A 68 -4.02 18.00 -22.51
CA GLY A 68 -3.49 18.71 -21.36
C GLY A 68 -4.49 19.59 -20.62
N ILE A 69 -5.76 19.54 -21.02
CA ILE A 69 -6.87 20.30 -20.43
C ILE A 69 -7.75 19.34 -19.64
N LEU A 70 -8.08 19.72 -18.41
CA LEU A 70 -8.98 18.94 -17.57
C LEU A 70 -10.43 19.08 -18.07
N GLU A 71 -11.08 17.99 -18.47
CA GLU A 71 -12.55 17.96 -18.58
C GLU A 71 -13.23 17.85 -17.22
N ARG A 72 -12.53 17.29 -16.23
CA ARG A 72 -13.01 17.18 -14.85
C ARG A 72 -11.87 17.27 -13.85
N THR A 73 -12.19 17.81 -12.68
CA THR A 73 -11.21 17.99 -11.59
C THR A 73 -11.20 16.82 -10.60
N SER A 74 -12.18 15.93 -10.69
CA SER A 74 -12.29 14.73 -9.88
C SER A 74 -12.78 13.52 -10.67
N ALA A 75 -12.34 12.33 -10.26
CA ALA A 75 -12.73 11.05 -10.83
C ALA A 75 -12.92 10.01 -9.72
N THR A 76 -13.99 9.23 -9.79
CA THR A 76 -14.28 8.14 -8.84
C THR A 76 -13.97 6.80 -9.45
N ILE A 77 -13.16 6.00 -8.75
CA ILE A 77 -12.75 4.67 -9.14
C ILE A 77 -13.19 3.63 -8.12
N ASN A 78 -13.34 2.37 -8.56
CA ASN A 78 -13.51 1.25 -7.66
C ASN A 78 -12.16 0.82 -7.08
N ILE A 79 -12.16 0.45 -5.81
CA ILE A 79 -10.99 -0.05 -5.08
C ILE A 79 -11.31 -1.34 -4.34
N GLN A 80 -10.27 -2.12 -4.05
CA GLN A 80 -10.36 -3.33 -3.23
C GLN A 80 -9.22 -3.37 -2.22
N LEU A 81 -9.54 -3.61 -0.95
CA LEU A 81 -8.55 -3.96 0.07
C LEU A 81 -8.20 -5.44 -0.14
N THR A 82 -7.00 -5.71 -0.67
CA THR A 82 -6.55 -7.05 -1.08
C THR A 82 -5.65 -7.71 -0.04
N ALA A 83 -5.13 -6.94 0.91
CA ALA A 83 -4.45 -7.47 2.08
C ALA A 83 -4.64 -6.57 3.30
N LEU A 84 -4.81 -7.20 4.46
CA LEU A 84 -4.84 -6.57 5.78
C LEU A 84 -4.24 -7.58 6.76
N SER A 85 -3.28 -7.14 7.58
CA SER A 85 -2.75 -7.96 8.67
C SER A 85 -2.41 -7.08 9.86
N LEU A 86 -3.17 -7.21 10.95
CA LEU A 86 -2.96 -6.41 12.15
C LEU A 86 -2.76 -7.32 13.36
N GLU A 87 -2.06 -6.82 14.37
CA GLU A 87 -1.96 -7.44 15.68
C GLU A 87 -2.27 -6.42 16.79
N SER A 88 -2.86 -6.90 17.90
CA SER A 88 -3.15 -6.06 19.06
C SER A 88 -1.86 -5.50 19.67
N ILE A 89 -1.86 -4.22 20.04
CA ILE A 89 -0.69 -3.58 20.67
C ILE A 89 -0.42 -4.15 22.08
N ALA A 90 -1.48 -4.57 22.77
CA ALA A 90 -1.41 -5.17 24.09
C ALA A 90 -2.38 -6.36 24.19
N PRO A 91 -2.14 -7.31 25.10
CA PRO A 91 -3.05 -8.43 25.30
C PRO A 91 -4.44 -7.96 25.74
N VAL A 92 -5.47 -8.57 25.17
CA VAL A 92 -6.88 -8.23 25.39
C VAL A 92 -7.47 -9.17 26.44
N ASN A 93 -8.07 -8.61 27.49
CA ASN A 93 -8.68 -9.38 28.56
C ASN A 93 -10.13 -9.75 28.19
N VAL A 94 -10.39 -11.04 27.96
CA VAL A 94 -11.73 -11.57 27.68
C VAL A 94 -12.10 -12.56 28.77
N GLY A 95 -13.03 -12.16 29.65
CA GLY A 95 -13.50 -13.01 30.74
C GLY A 95 -12.42 -13.45 31.74
N GLY A 96 -11.38 -12.62 31.94
CA GLY A 96 -10.27 -12.91 32.87
C GLY A 96 -9.07 -13.61 32.23
N ASN A 97 -9.13 -13.98 30.94
CA ASN A 97 -8.01 -14.55 30.21
C ASN A 97 -7.45 -13.52 29.21
N LEU A 98 -6.13 -13.52 29.02
CA LEU A 98 -5.44 -12.63 28.08
C LEU A 98 -5.26 -13.29 26.71
N TYR A 99 -5.56 -12.53 25.67
CA TYR A 99 -5.45 -12.96 24.27
C TYR A 99 -4.61 -11.97 23.46
N ASP A 100 -3.77 -12.48 22.56
CA ASP A 100 -3.28 -11.71 21.44
C ASP A 100 -4.32 -11.77 20.32
N VAL A 101 -4.61 -10.63 19.70
CA VAL A 101 -5.65 -10.52 18.67
C VAL A 101 -5.01 -10.23 17.33
N PHE A 102 -5.31 -11.06 16.33
CA PHE A 102 -4.83 -10.90 14.96
C PHE A 102 -6.01 -10.66 14.03
N VAL A 103 -5.92 -9.65 13.19
CA VAL A 103 -6.97 -9.30 12.22
C VAL A 103 -6.46 -9.53 10.80
N GLY A 104 -7.26 -10.21 9.99
CA GLY A 104 -7.04 -10.37 8.56
C GLY A 104 -8.34 -10.29 7.77
N LEU A 105 -8.25 -10.19 6.44
CA LEU A 105 -9.43 -10.18 5.58
C LEU A 105 -10.17 -11.51 5.63
N THR A 106 -11.51 -11.46 5.67
CA THR A 106 -12.33 -12.67 5.60
C THR A 106 -12.18 -13.33 4.23
N ALA A 107 -11.81 -14.61 4.22
CA ALA A 107 -11.63 -15.35 2.97
C ALA A 107 -12.94 -15.43 2.17
N ASN A 108 -12.86 -15.23 0.85
CA ASN A 108 -14.00 -15.26 -0.08
C ASN A 108 -15.10 -14.20 0.18
N ASN A 109 -14.85 -13.21 1.03
CA ASN A 109 -15.73 -12.05 1.20
C ASN A 109 -14.96 -10.76 0.91
N PRO A 110 -14.89 -10.32 -0.36
CA PRO A 110 -14.09 -9.18 -0.77
C PRO A 110 -14.41 -7.90 0.01
N SER A 111 -13.37 -7.17 0.40
CA SER A 111 -13.47 -5.83 0.97
C SER A 111 -13.35 -4.80 -0.15
N THR A 112 -14.48 -4.23 -0.57
CA THR A 112 -14.57 -3.36 -1.75
C THR A 112 -15.09 -1.97 -1.42
N GLY A 113 -14.81 -1.01 -2.29
CA GLY A 113 -15.38 0.31 -2.18
C GLY A 113 -15.01 1.23 -3.32
N THR A 114 -15.03 2.53 -3.06
CA THR A 114 -14.72 3.57 -4.02
C THR A 114 -13.68 4.55 -3.49
N MET A 115 -12.96 5.17 -4.40
CA MET A 115 -12.05 6.27 -4.15
C MET A 115 -12.35 7.40 -5.13
N THR A 116 -12.65 8.58 -4.62
CA THR A 116 -12.75 9.81 -5.41
C THR A 116 -11.44 10.55 -5.29
N ILE A 117 -10.72 10.67 -6.41
CA ILE A 117 -9.46 11.39 -6.50
C ILE A 117 -9.73 12.74 -7.15
N SER A 118 -9.17 13.80 -6.58
CA SER A 118 -9.23 15.16 -7.11
C SER A 118 -7.82 15.67 -7.38
N HIS A 119 -7.64 16.41 -8.48
CA HIS A 119 -6.41 17.12 -8.80
C HIS A 119 -6.46 18.58 -8.35
N ASN A 120 -5.30 19.13 -8.01
CA ASN A 120 -5.07 20.56 -7.99
C ASN A 120 -5.08 21.11 -9.42
N THR A 121 -5.61 22.32 -9.58
CA THR A 121 -5.85 22.90 -10.92
C THR A 121 -5.26 24.28 -11.07
N VAL A 122 -4.75 24.59 -12.26
CA VAL A 122 -4.29 25.93 -12.65
C VAL A 122 -5.11 26.45 -13.84
N ALA A 123 -5.47 27.73 -13.85
CA ALA A 123 -6.18 28.34 -14.97
C ALA A 123 -5.23 28.57 -16.16
N LEU A 124 -5.59 28.07 -17.35
CA LEU A 124 -4.80 28.22 -18.58
C LEU A 124 -5.27 29.38 -19.47
N GLY A 125 -6.34 30.07 -19.07
CA GLY A 125 -7.03 31.08 -19.88
C GLY A 125 -8.14 30.46 -20.74
N GLY A 126 -9.03 31.30 -21.28
CA GLY A 126 -10.16 30.83 -22.11
C GLY A 126 -11.22 29.99 -21.37
N GLY A 127 -11.16 29.93 -20.04
CA GLY A 127 -12.02 29.05 -19.21
C GLY A 127 -11.45 27.65 -18.98
N ASN A 128 -10.29 27.33 -19.55
CA ASN A 128 -9.67 26.01 -19.43
C ASN A 128 -8.89 25.86 -18.11
N LEU A 129 -8.93 24.65 -17.56
CA LEU A 129 -8.15 24.24 -16.40
C LEU A 129 -7.09 23.24 -16.84
N GLY A 130 -5.89 23.35 -16.28
CA GLY A 130 -4.82 22.36 -16.41
C GLY A 130 -4.46 21.78 -15.05
N PHE A 131 -3.58 20.79 -15.07
CA PHE A 131 -3.02 20.16 -13.89
C PHE A 131 -2.06 21.12 -13.18
N ASP A 132 -2.19 21.26 -11.86
CA ASP A 132 -1.22 21.97 -11.03
C ASP A 132 -0.35 21.00 -10.22
N ASP A 133 0.76 20.60 -10.83
CA ASP A 133 1.74 19.72 -10.20
C ASP A 133 2.93 20.48 -9.57
N SER A 134 2.80 21.80 -9.39
CA SER A 134 3.88 22.63 -8.84
C SER A 134 4.14 22.41 -7.34
N GLY A 135 3.16 21.84 -6.64
CA GLY A 135 3.23 21.56 -5.21
C GLY A 135 3.83 20.20 -4.87
N GLN A 136 4.08 19.98 -3.57
CA GLN A 136 4.40 18.64 -3.05
C GLN A 136 3.26 17.65 -3.28
N TRP A 137 2.02 18.12 -3.17
CA TRP A 137 0.81 17.34 -3.34
C TRP A 137 0.12 17.75 -4.62
N GLN A 138 -0.31 16.76 -5.40
CA GLN A 138 -1.00 16.97 -6.68
C GLN A 138 -2.52 16.99 -6.52
N GLY A 139 -3.03 16.67 -5.33
CA GLY A 139 -4.42 16.84 -4.98
C GLY A 139 -4.81 16.08 -3.72
N THR A 140 -6.09 15.71 -3.64
CA THR A 140 -6.65 14.95 -2.52
C THR A 140 -7.45 13.75 -2.98
N PHE A 141 -7.65 12.78 -2.09
CA PHE A 141 -8.54 11.66 -2.32
C PHE A 141 -9.42 11.40 -1.09
N THR A 142 -10.65 10.97 -1.37
CA THR A 142 -11.61 10.47 -0.39
C THR A 142 -11.88 9.02 -0.73
N SER A 143 -11.82 8.13 0.25
CA SER A 143 -12.12 6.70 0.05
C SER A 143 -13.23 6.27 0.99
N LEU A 144 -14.02 5.32 0.51
CA LEU A 144 -15.07 4.63 1.25
C LEU A 144 -14.95 3.15 0.89
N PHE A 145 -14.72 2.27 1.85
CA PHE A 145 -14.80 0.83 1.60
C PHE A 145 -15.30 0.07 2.82
N ASP A 146 -16.04 -1.00 2.55
CA ASP A 146 -16.47 -1.94 3.56
C ASP A 146 -15.38 -3.00 3.73
N VAL A 147 -14.85 -3.12 4.94
CA VAL A 147 -13.84 -4.09 5.32
C VAL A 147 -14.52 -5.27 5.99
N ASN A 148 -14.50 -6.41 5.32
CA ASN A 148 -14.86 -7.71 5.89
C ASN A 148 -13.60 -8.36 6.47
N PHE A 149 -13.60 -8.65 7.77
CA PHE A 149 -12.43 -9.17 8.46
C PHE A 149 -12.75 -10.25 9.48
N ASP A 150 -11.76 -11.11 9.71
CA ASP A 150 -11.74 -12.11 10.78
C ASP A 150 -10.70 -11.69 11.83
N ALA A 151 -11.11 -11.70 13.10
CA ALA A 151 -10.26 -11.45 14.25
C ALA A 151 -10.05 -12.75 15.03
N ALA A 152 -8.82 -13.29 15.01
CA ALA A 152 -8.43 -14.46 15.76
C ALA A 152 -7.86 -14.07 17.13
N PHE A 153 -8.47 -14.60 18.19
CA PHE A 153 -8.06 -14.41 19.57
C PHE A 153 -7.26 -15.63 20.03
N ILE A 154 -5.95 -15.45 20.24
CA ILE A 154 -5.01 -16.51 20.61
C ILE A 154 -4.68 -16.38 22.10
N PRO A 155 -5.00 -17.38 22.95
CA PRO A 155 -4.78 -17.28 24.39
C PRO A 155 -3.28 -17.28 24.72
N GLN A 156 -2.85 -16.41 25.66
CA GLN A 156 -1.45 -16.35 26.08
C GLN A 156 -1.04 -17.46 27.07
N SER A 157 -2.01 -18.08 27.76
CA SER A 157 -1.72 -19.11 28.77
C SER A 157 -2.83 -20.16 28.86
N VAL A 158 -4.02 -19.73 29.27
CA VAL A 158 -5.20 -20.56 29.47
C VAL A 158 -6.34 -19.99 28.63
N GLY A 159 -7.11 -20.88 28.01
CA GLY A 159 -8.23 -20.49 27.14
C GLY A 159 -8.26 -21.35 25.88
N SER A 160 -9.34 -21.22 25.13
CA SER A 160 -9.44 -21.78 23.77
C SER A 160 -9.32 -20.62 22.79
N GLN A 161 -8.59 -20.84 21.70
CA GLN A 161 -8.63 -19.92 20.57
C GLN A 161 -10.06 -19.82 20.03
N PHE A 162 -10.45 -18.61 19.65
CA PHE A 162 -11.69 -18.36 18.93
C PHE A 162 -11.49 -17.29 17.86
N THR A 163 -12.44 -17.20 16.94
CA THR A 163 -12.43 -16.22 15.85
C THR A 163 -13.78 -15.52 15.79
N LEU A 164 -13.76 -14.21 15.58
CA LEU A 164 -14.94 -13.39 15.31
C LEU A 164 -14.83 -12.83 13.89
N SER A 165 -15.89 -12.93 13.12
CA SER A 165 -16.00 -12.27 11.80
C SER A 165 -16.86 -11.03 11.94
N ASN A 166 -16.43 -9.92 11.35
CA ASN A 166 -17.16 -8.66 11.40
C ASN A 166 -16.95 -7.86 10.11
N SER A 167 -17.69 -6.76 9.98
CA SER A 167 -17.57 -5.81 8.89
C SER A 167 -17.59 -4.38 9.40
N ILE A 168 -16.76 -3.51 8.83
CA ILE A 168 -16.76 -2.08 9.15
C ILE A 168 -16.68 -1.24 7.88
N SER A 169 -17.46 -0.17 7.82
CA SER A 169 -17.34 0.83 6.77
C SER A 169 -16.34 1.91 7.18
N LEU A 170 -15.29 2.08 6.38
CA LEU A 170 -14.18 2.98 6.63
C LEU A 170 -14.19 4.14 5.63
N ILE A 171 -14.11 5.37 6.14
CA ILE A 171 -14.13 6.59 5.34
C ILE A 171 -12.90 7.42 5.63
N ASN A 172 -12.13 7.77 4.60
CA ASN A 172 -11.13 8.83 4.65
C ASN A 172 -11.66 10.05 3.89
N GLN A 173 -11.67 11.23 4.52
CA GLN A 173 -12.28 12.45 3.99
C GLN A 173 -11.24 13.47 3.52
N GLY A 174 -10.48 13.14 2.47
CA GLY A 174 -9.55 14.10 1.84
C GLY A 174 -8.12 14.02 2.36
N ALA A 175 -7.47 12.87 2.15
CA ALA A 175 -6.02 12.75 2.33
C ALA A 175 -5.30 13.27 1.08
N ASN A 176 -4.07 13.78 1.23
CA ASN A 176 -3.27 14.22 0.09
C ASN A 176 -2.74 13.03 -0.71
N TRP A 177 -2.36 13.25 -1.96
CA TRP A 177 -1.64 12.27 -2.77
C TRP A 177 -0.60 12.96 -3.68
N THR A 178 0.37 12.18 -4.18
CA THR A 178 1.44 12.68 -5.06
C THR A 178 1.85 11.70 -6.16
N HIS A 179 2.41 12.21 -7.27
CA HIS A 179 3.15 11.43 -8.28
C HIS A 179 4.65 11.29 -7.96
N ASN A 180 5.17 12.08 -7.00
CA ASN A 180 6.59 12.16 -6.66
C ASN A 180 6.82 11.72 -5.21
N PRO A 181 6.75 10.42 -4.93
CA PRO A 181 6.79 9.91 -3.57
C PRO A 181 8.22 9.93 -3.01
N ASN A 182 8.57 11.00 -2.30
CA ASN A 182 9.85 11.08 -1.61
C ASN A 182 9.89 10.10 -0.42
N GLY A 183 10.73 9.07 -0.53
CA GLY A 183 10.97 8.10 0.55
C GLY A 183 9.91 7.00 0.69
N ALA A 184 8.94 6.91 -0.23
CA ALA A 184 7.99 5.80 -0.23
C ALA A 184 8.63 4.51 -0.74
N LEU A 185 8.02 3.39 -0.36
CA LEU A 185 8.24 2.10 -0.95
C LEU A 185 7.79 2.11 -2.41
N LEU A 186 8.73 1.79 -3.30
CA LEU A 186 8.46 1.63 -4.73
C LEU A 186 8.49 0.15 -5.09
N VAL A 187 7.31 -0.40 -5.38
CA VAL A 187 7.16 -1.69 -6.03
C VAL A 187 7.06 -1.40 -7.52
N ARG A 188 8.07 -1.83 -8.28
CA ARG A 188 8.26 -1.45 -9.68
C ARG A 188 7.76 -2.54 -10.63
N GLY A 189 7.09 -2.14 -11.71
CA GLY A 189 6.62 -3.04 -12.76
C GLY A 189 6.40 -2.36 -14.10
N GLN A 190 5.87 -3.11 -15.06
CA GLN A 190 5.44 -2.59 -16.37
C GLN A 190 4.00 -2.09 -16.29
N ILE A 191 3.64 -1.10 -17.11
CA ILE A 191 2.25 -0.64 -17.24
C ILE A 191 1.34 -1.85 -17.53
N GLY A 192 0.26 -1.94 -16.75
CA GLY A 192 -0.71 -3.06 -16.80
C GLY A 192 -0.47 -4.14 -15.74
N ASP A 193 0.63 -4.08 -14.99
CA ASP A 193 0.81 -4.90 -13.79
C ASP A 193 0.12 -4.23 -12.59
N ASP A 194 -1.12 -4.62 -12.32
CA ASP A 194 -1.93 -4.01 -11.25
C ASP A 194 -1.36 -4.27 -9.83
N SER A 195 -0.33 -5.10 -9.69
CA SER A 195 0.31 -5.44 -8.41
C SER A 195 1.40 -4.45 -7.97
N VAL A 196 1.67 -3.41 -8.76
CA VAL A 196 2.74 -2.43 -8.50
C VAL A 196 2.19 -1.03 -8.26
N ASN A 197 3.02 -0.14 -7.70
CA ASN A 197 2.69 1.29 -7.50
C ASN A 197 3.55 2.24 -8.33
N CYS A 198 4.57 1.71 -9.03
CA CYS A 198 5.50 2.51 -9.80
C CYS A 198 5.74 1.84 -11.16
N TYR A 199 5.14 2.38 -12.22
CA TYR A 199 5.30 1.92 -13.60
C TYR A 199 6.58 2.41 -14.26
N ASN A 200 7.68 2.32 -13.51
CA ASN A 200 9.01 2.50 -14.04
C ASN A 200 9.92 1.39 -13.55
N THR A 201 10.31 0.50 -14.46
CA THR A 201 11.17 -0.64 -14.16
C THR A 201 12.60 -0.25 -13.80
N THR A 202 13.08 0.95 -14.19
CA THR A 202 14.47 1.38 -13.98
C THR A 202 14.61 2.87 -13.67
N GLY A 203 15.55 3.23 -12.80
CA GLY A 203 15.86 4.63 -12.51
C GLY A 203 15.08 5.21 -11.33
N PRO A 204 15.23 6.52 -11.05
CA PRO A 204 14.81 7.10 -9.77
C PRO A 204 13.31 7.43 -9.70
N GLY A 205 12.68 7.77 -10.83
CA GLY A 205 11.28 8.20 -10.88
C GLY A 205 10.27 7.06 -11.09
N CYS A 206 9.00 7.44 -11.10
CA CYS A 206 7.86 6.63 -11.45
C CYS A 206 7.17 7.21 -12.69
N ASP A 207 6.19 6.50 -13.24
CA ASP A 207 5.38 7.05 -14.31
C ASP A 207 4.57 8.23 -13.76
N PRO A 208 4.43 9.33 -14.51
CA PRO A 208 3.63 10.45 -14.04
C PRO A 208 2.13 10.15 -13.85
N GLY A 209 1.59 9.04 -14.35
CA GLY A 209 0.25 8.55 -14.03
C GLY A 209 0.19 7.72 -12.73
N ASP A 210 1.32 7.47 -12.06
CA ASP A 210 1.38 6.71 -10.81
C ASP A 210 0.87 7.53 -9.63
N PHE A 211 -0.05 6.96 -8.85
CA PHE A 211 -0.58 7.59 -7.64
C PHE A 211 0.05 7.01 -6.38
N PHE A 212 0.50 7.89 -5.49
CA PHE A 212 0.98 7.56 -4.16
C PHE A 212 0.16 8.32 -3.11
N PRO A 213 -0.64 7.63 -2.27
CA PRO A 213 -1.39 8.29 -1.21
C PRO A 213 -0.42 8.84 -0.17
N GLY A 214 -0.76 9.96 0.46
CA GLY A 214 -0.15 10.39 1.72
C GLY A 214 -0.76 9.64 2.92
N PRO A 215 -0.35 9.98 4.16
CA PRO A 215 -0.99 9.45 5.36
C PRO A 215 -2.50 9.71 5.35
N ALA A 216 -3.27 8.68 5.68
CA ALA A 216 -4.72 8.73 5.67
C ALA A 216 -5.28 8.14 6.96
N GLN A 217 -6.26 8.84 7.54
CA GLN A 217 -7.05 8.32 8.64
C GLN A 217 -8.41 7.91 8.09
N HIS A 218 -8.72 6.63 8.21
CA HIS A 218 -10.07 6.15 7.98
C HIS A 218 -10.81 6.11 9.32
N ALA A 219 -11.95 6.79 9.39
CA ALA A 219 -12.84 6.72 10.52
C ALA A 219 -14.13 6.00 10.12
N LYS A 220 -14.78 5.34 11.07
CA LYS A 220 -16.22 5.08 10.97
C LYS A 220 -16.91 6.44 10.78
N GLY A 221 -17.89 6.55 9.89
CA GLY A 221 -18.46 7.81 9.36
C GLY A 221 -19.07 8.84 10.34
N SER A 222 -18.56 9.00 11.56
CA SER A 222 -18.88 10.06 12.51
C SER A 222 -17.65 10.37 13.39
N PRO A 223 -17.29 11.65 13.62
CA PRO A 223 -16.19 12.03 14.51
C PRO A 223 -16.40 11.50 15.95
N GLY A 224 -15.35 10.98 16.59
CA GLY A 224 -15.34 10.68 18.02
C GLY A 224 -15.73 9.25 18.44
N PHE A 225 -15.82 8.30 17.52
CA PHE A 225 -16.03 6.88 17.83
C PHE A 225 -14.72 6.07 17.80
N PRO A 226 -14.55 5.04 18.65
CA PRO A 226 -13.30 4.27 18.80
C PRO A 226 -13.00 3.29 17.64
N ASP A 227 -13.46 3.58 16.43
CA ASP A 227 -13.34 2.70 15.27
C ASP A 227 -12.64 3.42 14.12
N GLY A 228 -11.49 2.90 13.69
CA GLY A 228 -10.74 3.50 12.61
C GLY A 228 -9.49 2.73 12.20
N HIS A 229 -8.93 3.15 11.08
CA HIS A 229 -7.70 2.61 10.52
C HIS A 229 -6.82 3.75 10.01
N GLY A 230 -5.76 4.05 10.77
CA GLY A 230 -4.72 4.98 10.38
C GLY A 230 -3.68 4.26 9.52
N THR A 231 -3.35 4.85 8.37
CA THR A 231 -2.35 4.31 7.45
C THR A 231 -1.34 5.38 7.06
N GLU A 232 -0.09 4.96 6.91
CA GLU A 232 1.02 5.76 6.42
C GLU A 232 1.63 5.09 5.19
N VAL A 233 2.38 5.88 4.41
CA VAL A 233 3.12 5.37 3.27
C VAL A 233 4.25 4.49 3.79
N ALA A 234 4.32 3.25 3.30
CA ALA A 234 5.43 2.37 3.64
C ALA A 234 6.76 2.97 3.18
N THR A 235 7.82 2.79 3.98
CA THR A 235 9.17 3.27 3.65
C THR A 235 10.10 2.10 3.35
N PRO A 236 11.07 2.22 2.42
CA PRO A 236 12.03 1.16 2.15
C PRO A 236 12.84 0.81 3.40
N GLU A 237 13.10 -0.48 3.61
CA GLU A 237 13.96 -0.93 4.69
C GLU A 237 15.41 -0.41 4.50
N PRO A 238 16.06 0.15 5.53
CA PRO A 238 17.40 0.74 5.43
C PRO A 238 18.50 -0.21 4.93
N LEU A 239 18.29 -1.52 5.02
CA LEU A 239 19.32 -2.55 4.76
C LEU A 239 19.24 -3.17 3.36
N THR A 240 18.13 -3.02 2.62
CA THR A 240 18.00 -3.56 1.26
C THR A 240 18.85 -2.78 0.24
N ILE A 241 19.21 -1.53 0.56
CA ILE A 241 20.07 -0.66 -0.27
C ILE A 241 21.54 -1.15 -0.29
N LEU A 242 22.00 -1.85 0.76
CA LEU A 242 23.37 -2.38 0.83
C LEU A 242 23.52 -3.75 0.15
N GLY A 243 22.45 -4.54 0.06
CA GLY A 243 22.49 -5.90 -0.48
C GLY A 243 22.58 -6.00 -2.00
N SER A 244 22.17 -4.96 -2.74
CA SER A 244 22.15 -4.94 -4.20
C SER A 244 23.47 -4.48 -4.85
N LEU A 245 24.42 -3.95 -4.05
CA LEU A 245 25.77 -3.62 -4.50
C LEU A 245 26.79 -4.77 -4.36
N ALA A 246 26.43 -5.87 -3.68
CA ALA A 246 27.32 -7.00 -3.44
C ALA A 246 27.26 -8.12 -4.52
N ALA A 247 26.52 -7.93 -5.62
CA ALA A 247 26.35 -8.92 -6.68
C ALA A 247 27.27 -8.70 -7.92
N LEU A 248 28.33 -7.90 -7.79
CA LEU A 248 29.34 -7.74 -8.84
C LEU A 248 30.74 -8.02 -8.28
N GLY A 249 31.25 -9.24 -8.52
CA GLY A 249 32.69 -9.46 -8.63
C GLY A 249 33.37 -10.33 -7.58
N PHE A 250 32.98 -11.61 -7.45
CA PHE A 250 33.93 -12.66 -7.07
C PHE A 250 33.77 -13.86 -8.01
N GLY A 251 34.40 -13.76 -9.18
CA GLY A 251 34.27 -14.76 -10.23
C GLY A 251 35.46 -14.84 -11.16
N THR A 252 36.69 -14.94 -10.63
CA THR A 252 37.86 -15.54 -11.29
C THR A 252 38.81 -15.98 -10.15
N ALA A 253 39.46 -17.14 -10.07
CA ALA A 253 39.64 -18.27 -10.96
C ALA A 253 39.97 -19.52 -10.11
N PHE A 254 39.32 -20.65 -10.37
CA PHE A 254 39.84 -21.97 -9.97
C PHE A 254 39.46 -23.02 -11.02
N GLU A 255 40.35 -23.19 -11.99
CA GLU A 255 40.51 -24.39 -12.82
C GLU A 255 42.00 -24.38 -13.24
N LYS A 256 42.79 -25.45 -13.26
CA LYS A 256 42.51 -26.88 -13.31
C LYS A 256 43.85 -27.65 -13.22
N LYS A 257 43.72 -28.95 -12.94
CA LYS A 257 44.63 -30.08 -13.31
C LYS A 257 45.60 -30.59 -12.24
N ARG A 258 45.10 -31.57 -11.46
CA ARG A 258 45.92 -32.66 -10.91
C ARG A 258 45.53 -33.96 -11.62
N GLY A 259 46.27 -34.32 -12.67
CA GLY A 259 46.15 -35.63 -13.32
C GLY A 259 47.22 -36.56 -12.78
N LYS A 260 46.84 -37.63 -12.06
CA LYS A 260 47.77 -38.71 -11.68
C LYS A 260 47.08 -40.07 -11.74
N LYS A 261 47.49 -40.83 -12.76
CA LYS A 261 47.58 -42.30 -12.93
C LYS A 261 46.51 -43.21 -12.29
N SER A 262 45.89 -44.04 -13.14
CA SER A 262 45.96 -45.50 -13.01
C SER A 262 45.55 -46.17 -14.33
N LYS A 263 46.47 -46.92 -14.94
CA LYS A 263 46.16 -48.06 -15.82
C LYS A 263 46.87 -49.25 -15.19
N LYS A 264 46.07 -50.25 -14.81
CA LYS A 264 46.52 -51.58 -14.42
C LYS A 264 45.85 -52.57 -15.37
N ASP A 265 46.58 -53.63 -15.63
CA ASP A 265 46.46 -54.61 -16.71
C ASP A 265 45.22 -55.52 -16.61
N GLN A 266 44.79 -56.07 -17.75
CA GLN A 266 44.44 -57.49 -17.91
C GLN A 266 44.20 -57.90 -19.38
N GLN A 267 44.56 -59.16 -19.67
CA GLN A 267 44.45 -59.97 -20.92
C GLN A 267 45.59 -59.76 -21.93
N ASP A 268 46.47 -60.73 -22.22
CA ASP A 268 46.47 -62.20 -22.07
C ASP A 268 47.82 -62.76 -21.59
#